data_AF-X1N6G3-F1
#
_entry.id   AF-X1N6G3-F1
#
_cell.length_a   1.000
_cell.length_b   1.000
_cell.length_c   1.000
_cell.angle_alpha   90.00
_cell.angle_beta   90.00
_cell.angle_gamma   90.00
#
_symmetry.space_group_name_H-M   'P 1'
#
loop_
_entity.id
_entity.type
_entity.pdbx_description
1 polymer ?
#
loop_
_entity_poly.entity_id
_entity_poly.type
_entity_poly.pdbx_seq_one_letter_code
_entity_poly.pdbx_strand_id
1 'polypeptide(L)'
;RTLAVTVGGKSIAQVVELPISRTQEFFRNLKPKNSELKIANPIVKEIINRLQFLIDVGLNYLTLDRKAGTLAGGEEQRIRLATQIGSKLTGVLYILDEPSVGLHPRDQGRLIETLKKLRDLGNTIVVVEHDPQTIRAADWVCDIGPGAG
;
A
#
# COMPACT_ATOMS: atom_id res chain seq x y z
N ARG A 1 16.33 -23.12 -12.05
CA ARG A 1 15.17 -24.04 -12.14
C ARG A 1 13.82 -23.40 -11.80
N THR A 2 13.77 -22.18 -11.25
CA THR A 2 12.53 -21.51 -10.79
C THR A 2 11.63 -20.98 -11.92
N LEU A 3 12.18 -20.69 -13.11
CA LEU A 3 11.41 -20.20 -14.26
C LEU A 3 10.58 -21.29 -14.97
N ALA A 4 10.81 -22.57 -14.66
CA ALA A 4 10.10 -23.68 -15.29
C ALA A 4 8.71 -23.92 -14.68
N VAL A 5 8.45 -23.41 -13.47
CA VAL A 5 7.15 -23.54 -12.80
C VAL A 5 6.28 -22.35 -13.17
N THR A 6 5.05 -22.62 -13.58
CA THR A 6 4.06 -21.60 -13.94
C THR A 6 2.80 -21.72 -13.10
N VAL A 7 2.17 -20.57 -12.85
CA VAL A 7 0.85 -20.44 -12.24
C VAL A 7 0.01 -19.65 -13.23
N GLY A 8 -1.17 -20.14 -13.60
CA GLY A 8 -2.01 -19.47 -14.61
C GLY A 8 -1.30 -19.20 -15.94
N GLY A 9 -0.34 -20.06 -16.33
CA GLY A 9 0.45 -19.91 -17.55
C GLY A 9 1.59 -18.89 -17.49
N LYS A 10 1.87 -18.26 -16.34
CA LYS A 10 2.99 -17.33 -16.14
C LYS A 10 3.99 -17.85 -15.11
N SER A 11 5.28 -17.66 -15.36
CA SER A 11 6.31 -17.91 -14.36
C SER A 11 6.33 -16.79 -13.31
N ILE A 12 6.99 -17.02 -12.17
CA ILE A 12 7.08 -16.00 -11.11
C ILE A 12 7.75 -14.71 -11.61
N ALA A 13 8.77 -14.80 -12.47
CA ALA A 13 9.45 -13.63 -13.05
C ALA A 13 8.48 -12.77 -13.87
N GLN A 14 7.68 -13.41 -14.72
CA GLN A 14 6.68 -12.73 -15.53
C GLN A 14 5.57 -12.08 -14.68
N VAL A 15 5.29 -12.59 -13.48
CA VAL A 15 4.28 -12.01 -12.59
C VAL A 15 4.82 -10.81 -11.82
N VAL A 16 6.08 -10.84 -11.38
CA VAL A 16 6.67 -9.72 -10.61
C VAL A 16 7.03 -8.51 -11.46
N GLU A 17 7.28 -8.71 -12.76
CA GLU A 17 7.52 -7.65 -13.75
C GLU A 17 6.23 -6.90 -14.16
N LEU A 18 5.04 -7.43 -13.82
CA LEU A 18 3.79 -6.72 -14.06
C LEU A 18 3.64 -5.55 -13.07
N PRO A 19 3.01 -4.43 -13.51
CA PRO A 19 2.57 -3.40 -12.58
C PRO A 19 1.64 -4.01 -11.52
N ILE A 20 1.74 -3.55 -10.27
CA ILE A 20 0.96 -4.05 -9.12
C ILE A 20 -0.53 -4.16 -9.44
N SER A 21 -1.09 -3.18 -10.16
CA SER A 21 -2.48 -3.22 -10.66
C SER A 21 -2.79 -4.44 -11.52
N ARG A 22 -1.90 -4.76 -12.47
CA ARG A 22 -2.02 -5.93 -13.36
C ARG A 22 -1.74 -7.24 -12.65
N THR A 23 -0.81 -7.25 -11.69
CA THR A 23 -0.55 -8.40 -10.83
C THR A 23 -1.79 -8.75 -10.01
N GLN A 24 -2.48 -7.74 -9.47
CA GLN A 24 -3.71 -7.96 -8.72
C GLN A 24 -4.82 -8.53 -9.61
N GLU A 25 -4.99 -7.98 -10.81
CA GLU A 25 -5.94 -8.48 -11.81
C GLU A 25 -5.66 -9.95 -12.18
N PHE A 26 -4.38 -10.30 -12.37
CA PHE A 26 -3.94 -11.67 -12.62
C PHE A 26 -4.37 -12.62 -11.51
N PHE A 27 -4.13 -12.28 -10.24
CA PHE A 27 -4.53 -13.13 -9.11
C PHE A 27 -6.04 -13.18 -8.87
N ARG A 28 -6.79 -12.11 -9.17
CA ARG A 28 -8.27 -12.11 -9.10
C ARG A 28 -8.88 -13.04 -10.15
N ASN A 29 -8.26 -13.13 -11.32
CA ASN A 29 -8.72 -13.96 -12.43
C ASN A 29 -8.12 -15.38 -12.42
N LEU A 30 -7.23 -15.67 -11.47
CA LEU A 30 -6.63 -17.00 -11.32
C LEU A 30 -7.73 -18.00 -10.92
N LYS A 31 -7.85 -19.08 -11.69
CA LYS A 31 -8.76 -20.21 -11.41
C LYS A 31 -7.94 -21.43 -11.01
N PRO A 32 -7.70 -21.68 -9.71
CA PRO A 32 -6.97 -22.86 -9.27
C PRO A 32 -7.76 -24.13 -9.58
N LYS A 33 -7.07 -25.26 -9.75
CA LYS A 33 -7.74 -26.56 -9.88
C LYS A 33 -8.45 -26.93 -8.57
N ASN A 34 -9.55 -27.68 -8.65
CA ASN A 34 -10.36 -28.03 -7.48
C ASN A 34 -9.58 -28.67 -6.32
N SER A 35 -8.56 -29.47 -6.64
CA SER A 35 -7.66 -30.10 -5.66
C SER A 35 -6.75 -29.11 -4.91
N GLU A 36 -6.47 -27.95 -5.49
CA GLU A 36 -5.53 -26.95 -4.96
C GLU A 36 -6.25 -25.81 -4.21
N LEU A 37 -7.57 -25.67 -4.38
CA LEU A 37 -8.35 -24.55 -3.84
C LEU A 37 -8.19 -24.36 -2.33
N LYS A 38 -8.17 -25.45 -1.54
CA LYS A 38 -8.06 -25.35 -0.08
C LYS A 38 -6.75 -24.70 0.38
N ILE A 39 -5.66 -24.93 -0.35
CA ILE A 39 -4.32 -24.41 -0.02
C ILE A 39 -4.11 -23.05 -0.69
N ALA A 40 -4.51 -22.90 -1.95
CA ALA A 40 -4.26 -21.70 -2.74
C ALA A 40 -5.13 -20.51 -2.31
N ASN A 41 -6.40 -20.73 -1.96
CA ASN A 41 -7.33 -19.64 -1.65
C ASN A 41 -6.87 -18.68 -0.54
N PRO A 42 -6.41 -19.14 0.65
CA PRO A 42 -5.93 -18.20 1.67
C PRO A 42 -4.72 -17.40 1.21
N ILE A 43 -3.80 -18.03 0.46
CA ILE A 43 -2.60 -17.39 -0.07
C ILE A 43 -2.96 -16.33 -1.13
N VAL A 44 -3.81 -16.69 -2.10
CA VAL A 44 -4.28 -15.77 -3.15
C VAL A 44 -5.03 -14.58 -2.55
N LYS A 45 -5.88 -14.83 -1.54
CA LYS A 45 -6.59 -13.77 -0.82
C LYS A 45 -5.60 -12.80 -0.15
N GLU A 46 -4.59 -13.33 0.52
CA GLU A 46 -3.56 -12.51 1.18
C GLU A 46 -2.72 -11.70 0.17
N ILE A 47 -2.35 -12.31 -0.97
CA ILE A 47 -1.65 -11.60 -2.06
C ILE A 47 -2.51 -10.43 -2.56
N ILE A 48 -3.79 -10.68 -2.87
CA ILE A 48 -4.71 -9.64 -3.36
C ILE A 48 -4.84 -8.50 -2.35
N ASN A 49 -4.94 -8.81 -1.05
CA ASN A 49 -5.02 -7.82 0.02
C ASN A 49 -3.77 -6.96 0.09
N ARG A 50 -2.57 -7.57 0.06
CA ARG A 50 -1.29 -6.83 0.09
C ARG A 50 -1.11 -5.93 -1.12
N LEU A 51 -1.45 -6.44 -2.31
CA LEU A 51 -1.45 -5.63 -3.53
C LEU A 51 -2.46 -4.48 -3.44
N GLN A 52 -3.62 -4.69 -2.80
CA GLN A 52 -4.61 -3.62 -2.59
C GLN A 52 -4.05 -2.51 -1.71
N PHE A 53 -3.31 -2.82 -0.64
CA PHE A 53 -2.71 -1.79 0.22
C PHE A 53 -1.72 -0.91 -0.56
N LEU A 54 -0.92 -1.50 -1.45
CA LEU A 54 -0.01 -0.74 -2.32
C LEU A 54 -0.78 0.15 -3.32
N ILE A 55 -1.91 -0.32 -3.83
CA ILE A 55 -2.79 0.47 -4.72
C ILE A 55 -3.45 1.62 -3.96
N ASP A 56 -3.91 1.38 -2.73
CA ASP A 56 -4.58 2.36 -1.87
C ASP A 56 -3.65 3.55 -1.54
N VAL A 57 -2.34 3.31 -1.45
CA VAL A 57 -1.31 4.36 -1.29
C VAL A 57 -0.74 4.87 -2.63
N GLY A 58 -1.39 4.58 -3.77
CA GLY A 58 -1.02 5.15 -5.07
C GLY A 58 0.21 4.54 -5.75
N LEU A 59 0.64 3.34 -5.37
CA LEU A 59 1.82 2.66 -5.95
C LEU A 59 1.46 1.63 -7.03
N ASN A 60 0.26 1.73 -7.60
CA ASN A 60 -0.29 0.75 -8.55
C ASN A 60 0.51 0.60 -9.86
N TYR A 61 1.36 1.56 -10.18
CA TYR A 61 2.21 1.59 -11.38
C TYR A 61 3.56 0.90 -11.17
N LEU A 62 3.99 0.69 -9.92
CA LEU A 62 5.23 0.00 -9.62
C LEU A 62 5.12 -1.49 -9.93
N THR A 63 6.26 -2.11 -10.23
CA THR A 63 6.40 -3.57 -10.36
C THR A 63 6.99 -4.14 -9.06
N LEU A 64 6.76 -5.43 -8.80
CA LEU A 64 7.24 -6.08 -7.58
C LEU A 64 8.75 -6.38 -7.63
N ASP A 65 9.33 -6.43 -8.83
CA ASP A 65 10.76 -6.65 -9.06
C ASP A 65 11.59 -5.37 -9.03
N ARG A 66 10.95 -4.19 -8.89
CA ARG A 66 11.65 -2.91 -8.82
C ARG A 66 12.60 -2.91 -7.62
N LYS A 67 13.88 -2.59 -7.88
CA LYS A 67 14.92 -2.55 -6.85
C LYS A 67 14.60 -1.44 -5.84
N ALA A 68 14.65 -1.77 -4.56
CA ALA A 68 14.34 -0.83 -3.48
C ALA A 68 15.19 0.46 -3.55
N GLY A 69 16.47 0.35 -3.94
CA GLY A 69 17.37 1.50 -4.08
C GLY A 69 17.05 2.46 -5.24
N THR A 70 16.05 2.18 -6.08
CA THR A 70 15.61 3.08 -7.17
C THR A 70 14.28 3.76 -6.87
N LEU A 71 13.74 3.60 -5.67
CA LEU A 71 12.51 4.25 -5.24
C LEU A 71 12.77 5.70 -4.84
N ALA A 72 11.82 6.59 -5.17
CA ALA A 72 11.80 7.93 -4.62
C ALA A 72 11.44 7.89 -3.12
N GLY A 73 11.84 8.90 -2.35
CA GLY A 73 11.57 8.96 -0.89
C GLY A 73 10.07 8.79 -0.55
N GLY A 74 9.19 9.49 -1.28
CA GLY A 74 7.74 9.34 -1.12
C GLY A 74 7.22 7.95 -1.51
N GLU A 75 7.85 7.26 -2.47
CA GLU A 75 7.51 5.87 -2.79
C GLU A 75 7.88 4.94 -1.64
N GLU A 76 9.08 5.08 -1.07
CA GLU A 76 9.54 4.28 0.08
C GLU A 76 8.63 4.47 1.30
N GLN A 77 8.29 5.72 1.62
CA GLN A 77 7.39 6.04 2.73
C GLN A 77 6.02 5.38 2.56
N ARG A 78 5.45 5.43 1.34
CA ARG A 78 4.15 4.81 1.04
C ARG A 78 4.21 3.29 1.06
N ILE A 79 5.32 2.67 0.65
CA ILE A 79 5.53 1.22 0.83
C ILE A 79 5.53 0.85 2.32
N ARG A 80 6.20 1.64 3.16
CA ARG A 80 6.18 1.43 4.62
C ARG A 80 4.76 1.54 5.16
N LEU A 81 4.01 2.58 4.77
CA LEU A 81 2.61 2.74 5.17
C LEU A 81 1.74 1.53 4.78
N ALA A 82 1.80 1.10 3.51
CA ALA A 82 1.07 -0.08 3.04
C ALA A 82 1.43 -1.36 3.83
N THR A 83 2.70 -1.50 4.19
CA THR A 83 3.20 -2.63 5.01
C THR A 83 2.62 -2.60 6.42
N GLN A 84 2.53 -1.41 7.04
CA GLN A 84 1.96 -1.24 8.38
C GLN A 84 0.45 -1.51 8.42
N ILE A 85 -0.28 -1.15 7.37
CA ILE A 85 -1.70 -1.49 7.28
C ILE A 85 -1.87 -3.01 7.15
N GLY A 86 -1.00 -3.66 6.39
CA GLY A 86 -1.01 -5.12 6.22
C GLY A 86 -0.62 -5.90 7.48
N SER A 87 0.14 -5.31 8.41
CA SER A 87 0.52 -5.97 9.66
C SER A 87 -0.64 -6.08 10.66
N LYS A 88 -1.70 -5.27 10.49
CA LYS A 88 -2.89 -5.21 11.35
C LYS A 88 -2.54 -5.01 12.83
N LEU A 89 -1.47 -4.25 13.10
CA LEU A 89 -1.13 -3.85 14.46
C LEU A 89 -2.20 -2.90 15.01
N THR A 90 -2.41 -2.96 16.32
CA THR A 90 -3.40 -2.16 17.06
C THR A 90 -2.73 -1.57 18.30
N GLY A 91 -3.20 -0.42 18.79
CA GLY A 91 -2.59 0.26 19.94
C GLY A 91 -1.23 0.91 19.66
N VAL A 92 -0.89 1.13 18.39
CA VAL A 92 0.37 1.76 17.97
C VAL A 92 0.16 3.25 17.71
N LEU A 93 1.15 4.07 18.06
CA LEU A 93 1.25 5.47 17.64
C LEU A 93 2.09 5.56 16.37
N TYR A 94 1.47 5.95 15.26
CA TYR A 94 2.15 6.25 14.00
C TYR A 94 2.40 7.76 13.90
N ILE A 95 3.66 8.14 13.65
CA ILE A 95 4.05 9.53 13.36
C ILE A 95 4.53 9.56 11.91
N LEU A 96 3.85 10.35 11.07
CA LEU A 96 4.15 10.49 9.65
C LEU A 96 4.57 11.92 9.34
N ASP A 97 5.65 12.05 8.57
CA ASP A 97 6.20 13.32 8.12
C ASP A 97 5.87 13.53 6.63
N GLU A 98 4.97 14.47 6.34
CA GLU A 98 4.49 14.84 4.99
C GLU A 98 4.19 13.66 4.04
N PRO A 99 3.28 12.73 4.40
CA PRO A 99 3.01 11.54 3.59
C PRO A 99 2.42 11.83 2.19
N SER A 100 1.93 13.05 1.95
CA SER A 100 1.45 13.49 0.63
C SER A 100 2.57 13.85 -0.36
N VAL A 101 3.83 13.94 0.07
CA VAL A 101 4.93 14.41 -0.79
C VAL A 101 5.07 13.52 -2.04
N GLY A 102 5.04 14.19 -3.19
CA GLY A 102 5.15 13.54 -4.51
C GLY A 102 3.92 12.74 -4.93
N LEU A 103 2.78 12.87 -4.24
CA LEU A 103 1.49 12.37 -4.73
C LEU A 103 0.84 13.37 -5.67
N HIS A 104 0.17 12.85 -6.70
CA HIS A 104 -0.71 13.65 -7.52
C HIS A 104 -1.96 14.03 -6.71
N PRO A 105 -2.52 15.26 -6.84
CA PRO A 105 -3.70 15.69 -6.07
C PRO A 105 -4.92 14.76 -6.17
N ARG A 106 -5.02 13.99 -7.26
CA ARG A 106 -6.06 12.97 -7.47
C ARG A 106 -5.96 11.79 -6.50
N ASP A 107 -4.75 11.43 -6.08
CA ASP A 107 -4.49 10.26 -5.21
C ASP A 107 -4.49 10.64 -3.72
N GLN A 108 -4.52 11.94 -3.41
CA GLN A 108 -4.56 12.46 -2.04
C GLN A 108 -5.74 11.90 -1.23
N GLY A 109 -6.93 11.86 -1.82
CA GLY A 109 -8.11 11.30 -1.16
C GLY A 109 -7.93 9.83 -0.77
N ARG A 110 -7.21 9.04 -1.58
CA ARG A 110 -6.94 7.63 -1.26
C ARG A 110 -5.97 7.48 -0.09
N LEU A 111 -4.95 8.34 -0.02
CA LEU A 111 -4.03 8.39 1.11
C LEU A 111 -4.79 8.74 2.41
N ILE A 112 -5.65 9.76 2.38
CA ILE A 112 -6.47 10.16 3.55
C ILE A 112 -7.34 8.99 4.03
N GLU A 113 -8.06 8.33 3.12
CA GLU A 113 -8.89 7.17 3.49
C GLU A 113 -8.05 6.01 4.03
N THR A 114 -6.82 5.86 3.53
CA THR A 114 -5.88 4.86 4.01
C THR A 114 -5.40 5.16 5.44
N LEU A 115 -5.12 6.42 5.76
CA LEU A 115 -4.79 6.85 7.12
C LEU A 115 -5.97 6.64 8.06
N LYS A 116 -7.20 6.99 7.65
CA LYS A 116 -8.41 6.70 8.45
C LYS A 116 -8.58 5.21 8.73
N LYS A 117 -8.41 4.34 7.73
CA LYS A 117 -8.42 2.88 7.95
C LYS A 117 -7.40 2.45 9.00
N LEU A 118 -6.17 2.98 8.94
CA LEU A 118 -5.13 2.65 9.90
C LEU A 118 -5.50 3.10 11.32
N ARG A 119 -6.13 4.27 11.47
CA ARG A 119 -6.68 4.79 12.74
C ARG A 119 -7.80 3.88 13.25
N ASP A 120 -8.74 3.52 12.38
CA ASP A 120 -9.93 2.73 12.71
C ASP A 120 -9.60 1.27 13.11
N LEU A 121 -8.38 0.80 12.83
CA LEU A 121 -7.84 -0.44 13.40
C LEU A 121 -7.51 -0.31 14.91
N GLY A 122 -7.73 0.85 15.54
CA GLY A 122 -7.42 1.11 16.94
C GLY A 122 -6.01 1.67 17.14
N ASN A 123 -5.50 2.43 16.17
CA ASN A 123 -4.21 3.11 16.26
C ASN A 123 -4.39 4.61 16.36
N THR A 124 -3.37 5.28 16.90
CA THR A 124 -3.29 6.75 16.88
C THR A 124 -2.36 7.18 15.76
N ILE A 125 -2.76 8.20 15.00
CA ILE A 125 -1.96 8.72 13.89
C ILE A 125 -1.73 10.21 14.09
N VAL A 126 -0.47 10.60 14.10
CA VAL A 126 -0.02 12.00 14.08
C VAL A 126 0.65 12.24 12.74
N VAL A 127 0.18 13.26 12.03
CA VAL A 127 0.67 13.60 10.69
C VAL A 127 1.14 15.04 10.69
N VAL A 128 2.39 15.27 10.28
CA VAL A 128 2.89 16.59 9.90
C VAL A 128 2.53 16.81 8.44
N GLU A 129 1.73 17.83 8.15
CA GLU A 129 1.21 18.09 6.79
C GLU A 129 0.98 19.59 6.57
N HIS A 130 1.06 19.96 5.30
CA HIS A 130 0.69 21.30 4.83
C HIS A 130 -0.44 21.25 3.78
N ASP A 131 -0.89 20.05 3.34
CA ASP A 131 -2.01 19.92 2.40
C ASP A 131 -3.36 20.29 3.07
N PRO A 132 -4.09 21.29 2.53
CA PRO A 132 -5.42 21.68 3.03
C PRO A 132 -6.47 20.58 3.00
N GLN A 133 -6.37 19.58 2.11
CA GLN A 133 -7.29 18.42 2.08
C GLN A 133 -7.08 17.53 3.30
N THR A 134 -5.83 17.26 3.66
CA THR A 134 -5.50 16.44 4.82
C THR A 134 -5.90 17.15 6.11
N ILE A 135 -5.58 18.44 6.22
CA ILE A 135 -5.93 19.27 7.38
C ILE A 135 -7.45 19.29 7.60
N ARG A 136 -8.23 19.47 6.53
CA ARG A 136 -9.72 19.46 6.63
C ARG A 136 -10.30 18.10 6.97
N ALA A 137 -9.60 17.01 6.66
CA ALA A 137 -10.06 15.66 6.93
C ALA A 137 -9.62 15.13 8.31
N ALA A 138 -8.78 15.87 9.03
CA ALA A 138 -8.26 15.48 10.33
C ALA A 138 -9.34 15.55 11.41
N ASP A 139 -9.30 14.60 12.36
CA ASP A 139 -10.19 14.63 13.53
C ASP A 139 -9.81 15.78 14.48
N TRP A 140 -8.51 16.11 14.54
CA TRP A 140 -7.93 17.16 15.36
C TRP A 140 -6.81 17.85 14.58
N VAL A 141 -6.69 19.17 14.75
CA VAL A 141 -5.63 19.98 14.13
C VAL A 141 -4.88 20.73 15.23
N CYS A 142 -3.56 20.62 15.23
CA CYS A 142 -2.66 21.38 16.09
C CYS A 142 -1.78 22.26 15.19
N ASP A 143 -1.85 23.57 15.39
CA ASP A 143 -1.01 24.54 14.68
C ASP A 143 0.15 24.96 15.58
N ILE A 144 1.38 24.94 15.06
CA ILE A 144 2.62 25.20 15.80
C ILE A 144 3.28 26.44 15.20
N GLY A 145 3.44 27.50 16.02
CA GLY A 145 3.96 28.79 15.60
C GLY A 145 3.95 29.83 16.73
N PRO A 146 4.19 31.12 16.44
CA PRO A 146 4.16 31.80 15.12
C PRO A 146 5.48 31.82 14.33
N GLY A 147 6.58 31.30 14.85
CA GLY A 147 7.88 31.17 14.16
C GLY A 147 8.31 29.71 14.01
N ALA A 148 9.40 29.46 13.27
CA ALA A 148 10.07 28.16 13.33
C ALA A 148 10.57 27.92 14.77
N GLY A 149 10.46 26.68 15.24
CA GLY A 149 11.06 26.25 16.51
C GLY A 149 12.58 26.37 16.50
#